data_AF-X1S682-F1
#
_entry.id   AF-X1S682-F1
#
_cell.length_a   1.000
_cell.length_b   1.000
_cell.length_c   1.000
_cell.angle_alpha   90.00
_cell.angle_beta   90.00
_cell.angle_gamma   90.00
#
_symmetry.space_group_name_H-M   'P 1'
#
loop_
_entity.id
_entity.type
_entity.pdbx_description
1 polymer ?
#
loop_
_entity_poly.entity_id
_entity_poly.type
_entity_poly.pdbx_seq_one_letter_code
_entity_poly.pdbx_strand_id
1 'polypeptide(L)'
;PEISRPFGQFDGLPEVLELAKDDLKAAGMSETTFTKEWVAHWMLPSIMQGFEMLHRGVIPAKSTEARPLGLDRLMKALDIMPAWQEPLTDISYSPYTRVDVRRMHKIGVLDDEAVFTAYADVGFSPFAPGCVHETVSEAFACERCRHDSKVGHMLDFTILYNKEPPEVEKTVEDKERDRTKADILSGLADGLLVEGEATEALSALGYNGIDVAYYLSRVAFEQASDELTTSLRYLHDSYIKGVMTFAQITDEMGKLNLPDTMTS
;
A
#
# COMPACT_ATOMS: atom_id res chain seq x y z
N PRO A 1 48.52 6.76 -2.05
CA PRO A 1 48.73 8.21 -1.81
C PRO A 1 47.47 9.06 -2.06
N GLU A 2 46.77 8.85 -3.18
CA GLU A 2 45.60 9.66 -3.56
C GLU A 2 44.36 9.42 -2.69
N ILE A 3 44.19 8.19 -2.18
CA ILE A 3 43.07 7.81 -1.29
C ILE A 3 43.35 8.17 0.17
N SER A 4 44.60 8.06 0.62
CA SER A 4 44.98 8.28 2.03
C SER A 4 45.00 9.75 2.45
N ARG A 5 45.27 10.66 1.50
CA ARG A 5 45.36 12.10 1.77
C ARG A 5 44.01 12.75 2.12
N PRO A 6 42.90 12.45 1.39
CA PRO A 6 41.55 12.87 1.78
C PRO A 6 41.12 12.53 3.20
N PHE A 7 41.66 11.45 3.78
CA PHE A 7 41.27 10.97 5.11
C PHE A 7 42.04 11.61 6.27
N GLY A 8 42.98 12.52 6.00
CA GLY A 8 43.81 13.11 7.05
C GLY A 8 44.76 12.11 7.72
N GLN A 9 45.06 10.95 7.09
CA GLN A 9 45.88 9.90 7.70
C GLN A 9 47.34 10.32 8.00
N PHE A 10 47.79 11.45 7.44
CA PHE A 10 49.10 12.03 7.70
C PHE A 10 49.08 13.13 8.76
N ASP A 11 47.90 13.49 9.28
CA ASP A 11 47.77 14.54 10.28
C ASP A 11 48.50 14.12 11.57
N GLY A 12 49.25 15.06 12.16
CA GLY A 12 50.08 14.80 13.36
C GLY A 12 51.38 14.02 13.11
N LEU A 13 51.61 13.47 11.91
CA LEU A 13 52.80 12.65 11.63
C LEU A 13 54.14 13.37 11.90
N PRO A 14 54.35 14.65 11.50
CA PRO A 14 55.64 15.33 11.72
C PRO A 14 55.99 15.48 13.21
N GLU A 15 54.98 15.78 14.04
CA GLU A 15 55.16 15.96 15.49
C GLU A 15 55.54 14.65 16.17
N VAL A 16 54.85 13.56 15.81
CA VAL A 16 55.12 12.24 16.36
C VAL A 16 56.44 11.67 15.86
N LEU A 17 56.82 11.91 14.61
CA LEU A 17 58.13 11.53 14.07
C LEU A 17 59.28 12.15 14.87
N GLU A 18 59.17 13.42 15.24
CA GLU A 18 60.22 14.07 16.03
C GLU A 18 60.27 13.53 17.47
N LEU A 19 59.12 13.27 18.09
CA LEU A 19 59.04 12.67 19.43
C LEU A 19 59.58 11.23 19.45
N ALA A 20 59.29 10.43 18.43
CA ALA A 20 59.67 9.02 18.36
C ALA A 20 61.08 8.78 17.79
N LYS A 21 61.78 9.83 17.36
CA LYS A 21 63.05 9.73 16.60
C LYS A 21 64.12 8.87 17.27
N ASP A 22 64.33 9.05 18.56
CA ASP A 22 65.31 8.27 19.31
C ASP A 22 64.89 6.80 19.46
N ASP A 23 63.60 6.54 19.69
CA ASP A 23 63.03 5.20 19.77
C ASP A 23 63.08 4.48 18.42
N LEU A 24 62.77 5.17 17.31
CA LEU A 24 62.87 4.63 15.96
C LEU A 24 64.32 4.25 15.62
N LYS A 25 65.27 5.10 16.00
CA LYS A 25 66.70 4.82 15.84
C LYS A 25 67.14 3.61 16.68
N ALA A 26 66.69 3.51 17.93
CA ALA A 26 66.98 2.38 18.81
C ALA A 26 66.36 1.08 18.29
N ALA A 27 65.15 1.14 17.73
CA ALA A 27 64.43 0.01 17.13
C ALA A 27 64.93 -0.36 15.72
N GLY A 28 65.78 0.45 15.10
CA GLY A 28 66.23 0.25 13.72
C GLY A 28 65.13 0.44 12.67
N MET A 29 64.05 1.15 13.00
CA MET A 29 62.93 1.43 12.10
C MET A 29 63.19 2.71 11.30
N SER A 30 63.03 2.64 9.97
CA SER A 30 63.13 3.84 9.13
C SER A 30 61.89 4.74 9.28
N GLU A 31 62.07 6.05 9.10
CA GLU A 31 60.94 7.01 9.07
C GLU A 31 59.89 6.63 8.00
N THR A 32 60.33 6.04 6.88
CA THR A 32 59.43 5.57 5.82
C THR A 32 58.57 4.40 6.29
N THR A 33 59.16 3.46 7.03
CA THR A 33 58.41 2.34 7.64
C THR A 33 57.42 2.88 8.65
N PHE A 34 57.88 3.73 9.57
CA PHE A 34 57.01 4.36 10.58
C PHE A 34 55.85 5.13 9.95
N THR A 35 56.09 5.87 8.86
CA THR A 35 55.03 6.60 8.14
C THR A 35 53.95 5.66 7.60
N LYS A 36 54.32 4.47 7.11
CA LYS A 36 53.33 3.49 6.63
C LYS A 36 52.52 2.91 7.79
N GLU A 37 53.19 2.55 8.88
CA GLU A 37 52.54 2.09 10.10
C GLU A 37 51.59 3.16 10.66
N TRP A 38 52.00 4.43 10.66
CA TRP A 38 51.16 5.56 11.05
C TRP A 38 49.94 5.67 10.14
N VAL A 39 50.09 5.66 8.82
CA VAL A 39 48.91 5.76 7.94
C VAL A 39 47.95 4.57 8.17
N ALA A 40 48.47 3.39 8.51
CA ALA A 40 47.69 2.18 8.78
C ALA A 40 47.10 2.10 10.20
N HIS A 41 47.59 2.88 11.18
CA HIS A 41 47.18 2.73 12.59
C HIS A 41 45.77 3.26 12.88
N TRP A 42 45.28 4.19 12.05
CA TRP A 42 43.99 4.82 12.26
C TRP A 42 42.84 3.82 12.16
N MET A 43 41.89 3.92 13.09
CA MET A 43 40.66 3.14 13.00
C MET A 43 39.71 3.76 11.98
N LEU A 44 39.32 2.98 10.97
CA LEU A 44 38.36 3.41 9.97
C LEU A 44 36.92 3.26 10.48
N PRO A 45 35.97 4.12 10.05
CA PRO A 45 34.55 3.88 10.27
C PRO A 45 34.12 2.52 9.69
N SER A 46 33.23 1.83 10.37
CA SER A 46 32.60 0.63 9.81
C SER A 46 31.72 0.96 8.61
N ILE A 47 31.43 -0.04 7.78
CA ILE A 47 30.52 0.12 6.63
C ILE A 47 29.12 0.61 7.07
N MET A 48 28.62 0.15 8.22
CA MET A 48 27.33 0.58 8.76
C MET A 48 27.34 2.07 9.16
N GLN A 49 28.44 2.55 9.74
CA GLN A 49 28.62 3.99 9.98
C GLN A 49 28.73 4.77 8.66
N GLY A 50 29.35 4.17 7.64
CA GLY A 50 29.35 4.69 6.27
C GLY A 50 27.95 4.91 5.70
N PHE A 51 27.07 3.90 5.82
CA PHE A 51 25.67 4.02 5.39
C PHE A 51 24.91 5.07 6.18
N GLU A 52 25.11 5.14 7.50
CA GLU A 52 24.47 6.18 8.31
C GLU A 52 24.91 7.60 7.91
N MET A 53 26.20 7.80 7.63
CA MET A 53 26.70 9.08 7.11
C MET A 53 26.12 9.41 5.73
N LEU A 54 25.96 8.40 4.85
CA LEU A 54 25.31 8.55 3.56
C LEU A 54 23.85 8.99 3.71
N HIS A 55 23.07 8.30 4.54
CA HIS A 55 21.65 8.57 4.74
C HIS A 55 21.39 9.94 5.38
N ARG A 56 22.31 10.40 6.24
CA ARG A 56 22.26 11.73 6.86
C ARG A 56 22.80 12.83 5.94
N GLY A 57 23.23 12.50 4.71
CA GLY A 57 23.78 13.44 3.73
C GLY A 57 25.15 14.02 4.10
N VAL A 58 25.83 13.45 5.09
CA VAL A 58 27.15 13.88 5.57
C VAL A 58 28.22 13.56 4.54
N ILE A 59 28.10 12.41 3.86
CA ILE A 59 28.96 12.00 2.75
C ILE A 59 28.13 11.62 1.52
N PRO A 60 28.63 11.81 0.29
CA PRO A 60 28.03 11.23 -0.90
C PRO A 60 28.36 9.73 -1.04
N ALA A 61 27.57 9.03 -1.87
CA ALA A 61 27.89 7.66 -2.29
C ALA A 61 29.20 7.61 -3.10
N LYS A 62 29.39 8.58 -4.02
CA LYS A 62 30.64 8.75 -4.78
C LYS A 62 31.37 10.02 -4.39
N SER A 63 32.66 9.89 -4.09
CA SER A 63 33.54 11.00 -3.73
C SER A 63 33.70 11.97 -4.89
N THR A 64 33.76 13.27 -4.59
CA THR A 64 34.04 14.34 -5.56
C THR A 64 35.17 15.24 -5.06
N GLU A 65 35.66 16.16 -5.88
CA GLU A 65 36.67 17.13 -5.43
C GLU A 65 36.16 17.99 -4.27
N ALA A 66 34.90 18.44 -4.34
CA ALA A 66 34.28 19.25 -3.28
C ALA A 66 33.89 18.43 -2.05
N ARG A 67 33.60 17.13 -2.22
CA ARG A 67 33.28 16.20 -1.12
C ARG A 67 34.19 14.97 -1.23
N PRO A 68 35.44 15.08 -0.73
CA PRO A 68 36.45 14.05 -0.94
C PRO A 68 36.27 12.82 -0.03
N LEU A 69 35.41 12.92 0.98
CA LEU A 69 34.99 11.81 1.83
C LEU A 69 33.67 11.26 1.30
N GLY A 70 33.71 10.14 0.58
CA GLY A 70 32.52 9.43 0.07
C GLY A 70 32.56 7.94 0.42
N LEU A 71 31.41 7.29 0.30
CA LEU A 71 31.23 5.87 0.65
C LEU A 71 32.14 4.96 -0.20
N ASP A 72 32.29 5.25 -1.49
CA ASP A 72 33.21 4.58 -2.42
C ASP A 72 34.67 4.53 -1.91
N ARG A 73 35.19 5.66 -1.42
CA ARG A 73 36.55 5.74 -0.87
C ARG A 73 36.66 5.03 0.47
N LEU A 74 35.64 5.15 1.32
CA LEU A 74 35.59 4.43 2.60
C LEU A 74 35.64 2.91 2.38
N MET A 75 34.80 2.39 1.47
CA MET A 75 34.80 0.96 1.15
C MET A 75 36.15 0.49 0.61
N LYS A 76 36.80 1.31 -0.22
CA LYS A 76 38.16 1.02 -0.71
C LYS A 76 39.21 1.04 0.41
N ALA A 77 39.10 1.95 1.37
CA ALA A 77 40.00 2.00 2.52
C ALA A 77 39.79 0.83 3.49
N LEU A 78 38.55 0.32 3.58
CA LEU A 78 38.20 -0.89 4.33
C LEU A 78 38.60 -2.19 3.62
N ASP A 79 39.31 -2.11 2.50
CA ASP A 79 39.70 -3.25 1.65
C ASP A 79 38.51 -4.12 1.20
N ILE A 80 37.32 -3.52 1.05
CA ILE A 80 36.17 -4.20 0.44
C ILE A 80 36.50 -4.43 -1.04
N MET A 81 36.45 -5.70 -1.45
CA MET A 81 36.76 -6.10 -2.83
C MET A 81 35.93 -5.29 -3.85
N PRO A 82 36.53 -4.79 -4.95
CA PRO A 82 35.84 -3.90 -5.89
C PRO A 82 34.50 -4.40 -6.41
N ALA A 83 34.38 -5.71 -6.67
CA ALA A 83 33.15 -6.32 -7.19
C ALA A 83 31.96 -6.26 -6.22
N TRP A 84 32.19 -6.04 -4.93
CA TRP A 84 31.14 -5.97 -3.90
C TRP A 84 30.77 -4.55 -3.50
N GLN A 85 31.53 -3.53 -3.91
CA GLN A 85 31.29 -2.15 -3.49
C GLN A 85 29.98 -1.59 -4.03
N GLU A 86 29.70 -1.82 -5.32
CA GLU A 86 28.45 -1.38 -5.96
C GLU A 86 27.23 -2.16 -5.41
N PRO A 87 27.24 -3.52 -5.34
CA PRO A 87 26.15 -4.25 -4.69
C PRO A 87 25.86 -3.83 -3.24
N LEU A 88 26.89 -3.55 -2.44
CA LEU A 88 26.71 -3.05 -1.07
C LEU A 88 26.12 -1.63 -1.04
N THR A 89 26.46 -0.80 -2.02
CA THR A 89 25.89 0.55 -2.16
C THR A 89 24.42 0.46 -2.56
N ASP A 90 24.06 -0.44 -3.47
CA ASP A 90 22.68 -0.58 -3.96
C ASP A 90 21.71 -1.01 -2.84
N ILE A 91 22.19 -1.80 -1.87
CA ILE A 91 21.40 -2.21 -0.70
C ILE A 91 21.58 -1.30 0.52
N SER A 92 22.23 -0.14 0.38
CA SER A 92 22.50 0.71 1.54
C SER A 92 21.21 1.29 2.13
N TYR A 93 20.21 1.55 1.30
CA TYR A 93 18.94 2.16 1.70
C TYR A 93 17.92 1.12 2.16
N SER A 94 17.10 1.49 3.15
CA SER A 94 16.03 0.62 3.63
C SER A 94 14.93 0.46 2.57
N PRO A 95 14.41 -0.76 2.36
CA PRO A 95 13.22 -0.98 1.53
C PRO A 95 11.96 -0.41 2.19
N TYR A 96 10.87 -0.32 1.42
CA TYR A 96 9.57 0.10 1.97
C TYR A 96 9.11 -0.82 3.11
N THR A 97 8.47 -0.24 4.12
CA THR A 97 7.88 -1.05 5.19
C THR A 97 6.64 -1.77 4.67
N ARG A 98 6.31 -2.94 5.25
CA ARG A 98 5.11 -3.69 4.87
C ARG A 98 3.82 -2.88 5.01
N VAL A 99 3.76 -1.95 5.97
CA VAL A 99 2.60 -1.09 6.19
C VAL A 99 2.48 -0.08 5.05
N ASP A 100 3.59 0.55 4.67
CA ASP A 100 3.62 1.55 3.60
C ASP A 100 3.33 0.90 2.24
N VAL A 101 3.88 -0.29 1.96
CA VAL A 101 3.56 -1.05 0.74
C VAL A 101 2.05 -1.27 0.60
N ARG A 102 1.36 -1.71 1.67
CA ARG A 102 -0.10 -1.90 1.63
C ARG A 102 -0.86 -0.62 1.36
N ARG A 103 -0.47 0.47 2.03
CA ARG A 103 -1.11 1.79 1.88
C ARG A 103 -0.89 2.34 0.47
N MET A 104 0.32 2.23 -0.06
CA MET A 104 0.67 2.66 -1.41
C MET A 104 -0.11 1.86 -2.46
N HIS A 105 -0.24 0.54 -2.29
CA HIS A 105 -1.09 -0.28 -3.15
C HIS A 105 -2.56 0.16 -3.10
N LYS A 106 -3.09 0.40 -1.89
CA LYS A 106 -4.49 0.81 -1.69
C LYS A 106 -4.85 2.07 -2.47
N ILE A 107 -3.94 3.03 -2.54
CA ILE A 107 -4.13 4.29 -3.26
C ILE A 107 -3.62 4.24 -4.71
N GLY A 108 -3.23 3.07 -5.21
CA GLY A 108 -2.79 2.88 -6.60
C GLY A 108 -1.39 3.43 -6.93
N VAL A 109 -0.56 3.72 -5.92
CA VAL A 109 0.84 4.11 -6.13
C VAL A 109 1.71 2.92 -6.53
N LEU A 110 1.42 1.73 -5.98
CA LEU A 110 2.05 0.48 -6.38
C LEU A 110 1.01 -0.43 -7.02
N ASP A 111 1.37 -1.08 -8.13
CA ASP A 111 0.63 -2.20 -8.70
C ASP A 111 1.06 -3.54 -8.06
N ASP A 112 0.42 -4.64 -8.46
CA ASP A 112 0.66 -5.97 -7.91
C ASP A 112 2.12 -6.42 -8.05
N GLU A 113 2.77 -6.15 -9.19
CA GLU A 113 4.17 -6.51 -9.43
C GLU A 113 5.12 -5.70 -8.54
N ALA A 114 4.85 -4.40 -8.38
CA ALA A 114 5.63 -3.53 -7.52
C ALA A 114 5.44 -3.89 -6.03
N VAL A 115 4.25 -4.31 -5.61
CA VAL A 115 4.01 -4.86 -4.26
C VAL A 115 4.80 -6.15 -4.05
N PHE A 116 4.76 -7.06 -5.02
CA PHE A 116 5.52 -8.31 -4.98
C PHE A 116 7.02 -8.02 -4.82
N THR A 117 7.55 -7.12 -5.64
CA THR A 117 8.96 -6.70 -5.58
C THR A 117 9.33 -6.06 -4.25
N ALA A 118 8.51 -5.13 -3.75
CA ALA A 118 8.77 -4.45 -2.47
C ALA A 118 8.81 -5.42 -1.29
N TYR A 119 7.99 -6.47 -1.29
CA TYR A 119 8.07 -7.53 -0.28
C TYR A 119 9.32 -8.40 -0.43
N ALA A 120 9.79 -8.65 -1.66
CA ALA A 120 11.04 -9.34 -1.89
C ALA A 120 12.24 -8.52 -1.37
N ASP A 121 12.25 -7.20 -1.54
CA ASP A 121 13.32 -6.30 -1.07
C ASP A 121 13.46 -6.31 0.46
N VAL A 122 12.36 -6.51 1.19
CA VAL A 122 12.38 -6.72 2.65
C VAL A 122 13.04 -8.05 3.05
N GLY A 123 13.15 -8.99 2.10
CA GLY A 123 13.78 -10.30 2.28
C GLY A 123 12.81 -11.48 2.32
N PHE A 124 11.54 -11.30 1.95
CA PHE A 124 10.65 -12.45 1.75
C PHE A 124 11.03 -13.22 0.49
N SER A 125 10.95 -14.56 0.53
CA SER A 125 11.26 -15.40 -0.63
C SER A 125 10.19 -15.22 -1.73
N PRO A 126 10.58 -14.78 -2.95
CA PRO A 126 9.67 -14.70 -4.10
C PRO A 126 9.43 -16.06 -4.76
N PHE A 127 10.19 -17.09 -4.37
CA PHE A 127 10.14 -18.40 -5.02
C PHE A 127 9.29 -19.38 -4.23
N ALA A 128 8.35 -20.04 -4.92
CA ALA A 128 7.60 -21.17 -4.39
C ALA A 128 8.47 -22.43 -4.33
N PRO A 129 8.17 -23.40 -3.46
CA PRO A 129 8.92 -24.66 -3.37
C PRO A 129 9.05 -25.38 -4.72
N GLY A 130 10.29 -25.67 -5.11
CA GLY A 130 10.62 -26.36 -6.36
C GLY A 130 10.60 -25.49 -7.61
N CYS A 131 10.36 -24.18 -7.50
CA CYS A 131 10.51 -23.24 -8.60
C CYS A 131 11.92 -22.62 -8.59
N VAL A 132 12.49 -22.40 -9.77
CA VAL A 132 13.79 -21.76 -9.95
C VAL A 132 13.62 -20.64 -10.97
N HIS A 133 13.92 -19.42 -10.56
CA HIS A 133 13.87 -18.21 -11.37
C HIS A 133 15.11 -17.39 -11.10
N GLU A 134 15.60 -16.66 -12.09
CA GLU A 134 16.79 -15.82 -11.97
C GLU A 134 16.44 -14.48 -11.31
N THR A 135 15.25 -13.96 -11.60
CA THR A 135 14.82 -12.64 -11.13
C THR A 135 13.49 -12.67 -10.39
N VAL A 136 13.23 -11.61 -9.61
CA VAL A 136 11.94 -11.42 -8.92
C VAL A 136 10.80 -11.24 -9.91
N SER A 137 11.03 -10.55 -11.04
CA SER A 137 10.01 -10.36 -12.09
C SER A 137 9.64 -11.68 -12.77
N GLU A 138 10.62 -12.56 -13.04
CA GLU A 138 10.33 -13.92 -13.52
C GLU A 138 9.50 -14.73 -12.52
N ALA A 139 9.80 -14.58 -11.22
CA ALA A 139 9.01 -15.22 -10.17
C ALA A 139 7.58 -14.64 -10.11
N PHE A 140 7.40 -13.32 -10.27
CA PHE A 140 6.07 -12.72 -10.35
C PHE A 140 5.27 -13.26 -11.55
N ALA A 141 5.90 -13.38 -12.72
CA ALA A 141 5.26 -13.93 -13.92
C ALA A 141 4.83 -15.41 -13.76
N CYS A 142 5.48 -16.16 -12.87
CA CYS A 142 5.16 -17.56 -12.58
C CYS A 142 3.96 -17.69 -11.63
N GLU A 143 2.89 -18.32 -12.10
CA GLU A 143 1.63 -18.46 -11.35
C GLU A 143 1.81 -19.08 -9.96
N ARG A 144 2.65 -20.12 -9.85
CA ARG A 144 2.93 -20.75 -8.56
C ARG A 144 3.68 -19.82 -7.62
N CYS A 145 4.65 -19.06 -8.12
CA CYS A 145 5.41 -18.12 -7.28
C CYS A 145 4.56 -16.91 -6.88
N ARG A 146 3.65 -16.46 -7.75
CA ARG A 146 2.72 -15.36 -7.48
C ARG A 146 1.78 -15.63 -6.30
N HIS A 147 1.43 -16.90 -6.05
CA HIS A 147 0.47 -17.28 -5.01
C HIS A 147 1.07 -18.13 -3.89
N ASP A 148 1.95 -19.09 -4.19
CA ASP A 148 2.45 -20.07 -3.23
C ASP A 148 3.80 -19.68 -2.57
N SER A 149 4.43 -18.58 -3.02
CA SER A 149 5.66 -18.08 -2.37
C SER A 149 5.34 -17.23 -1.14
N LYS A 150 6.35 -16.91 -0.31
CA LYS A 150 6.13 -16.01 0.85
C LYS A 150 5.72 -14.62 0.40
N VAL A 151 6.33 -14.12 -0.67
CA VAL A 151 5.95 -12.84 -1.28
C VAL A 151 4.55 -12.93 -1.89
N GLY A 152 4.23 -14.03 -2.56
CA GLY A 152 2.91 -14.26 -3.16
C GLY A 152 1.78 -14.23 -2.13
N HIS A 153 1.94 -14.96 -1.02
CA HIS A 153 0.99 -14.87 0.10
C HIS A 153 0.86 -13.44 0.66
N MET A 154 1.94 -12.66 0.68
CA MET A 154 1.89 -11.26 1.12
C MET A 154 1.18 -10.34 0.12
N LEU A 155 1.34 -10.59 -1.18
CA LEU A 155 0.60 -9.91 -2.24
C LEU A 155 -0.89 -10.22 -2.14
N ASP A 156 -1.27 -11.50 -2.12
CA ASP A 156 -2.67 -11.94 -2.01
C ASP A 156 -3.32 -11.41 -0.73
N PHE A 157 -2.59 -11.47 0.40
CA PHE A 157 -3.02 -10.85 1.64
C PHE A 157 -3.28 -9.35 1.47
N THR A 158 -2.40 -8.63 0.77
CA THR A 158 -2.51 -7.18 0.59
C THR A 158 -3.71 -6.81 -0.28
N ILE A 159 -3.94 -7.55 -1.36
CA ILE A 159 -5.11 -7.38 -2.24
C ILE A 159 -6.39 -7.60 -1.44
N LEU A 160 -6.48 -8.72 -0.71
CA LEU A 160 -7.65 -9.05 0.12
C LEU A 160 -7.87 -8.03 1.24
N TYR A 161 -6.80 -7.65 1.94
CA TYR A 161 -6.84 -6.68 3.03
C TYR A 161 -7.31 -5.31 2.56
N ASN A 162 -6.87 -4.87 1.38
CA ASN A 162 -7.28 -3.60 0.82
C ASN A 162 -8.70 -3.63 0.26
N LYS A 163 -9.24 -4.80 -0.09
CA LYS A 163 -10.63 -4.96 -0.53
C LYS A 163 -11.62 -4.74 0.62
N GLU A 164 -11.35 -5.33 1.79
CA GLU A 164 -12.19 -5.21 2.99
C GLU A 164 -11.32 -4.90 4.23
N PRO A 165 -10.82 -3.65 4.35
CA PRO A 165 -9.96 -3.28 5.45
C PRO A 165 -10.76 -3.19 6.77
N PRO A 166 -10.11 -3.38 7.93
CA PRO A 166 -10.74 -3.18 9.22
C PRO A 166 -11.24 -1.74 9.36
N GLU A 167 -12.28 -1.51 10.17
CA GLU A 167 -12.93 -0.21 10.34
C GLU A 167 -11.97 0.96 10.62
N VAL A 168 -10.91 0.71 11.39
CA VAL A 168 -9.87 1.71 11.71
C VAL A 168 -9.03 2.16 10.51
N GLU A 169 -9.00 1.37 9.43
CA GLU A 169 -8.23 1.62 8.21
C GLU A 169 -9.10 1.85 6.96
N LYS A 170 -10.44 1.85 7.09
CA LYS A 170 -11.36 2.24 6.01
C LYS A 170 -11.17 3.71 5.63
N THR A 171 -10.98 3.96 4.33
CA THR A 171 -10.94 5.30 3.73
C THR A 171 -12.35 5.87 3.56
N VAL A 172 -12.45 7.13 3.11
CA VAL A 172 -13.76 7.72 2.77
C VAL A 172 -14.41 6.96 1.63
N GLU A 173 -13.65 6.60 0.59
CA GLU A 173 -14.15 5.80 -0.54
C GLU A 173 -14.64 4.40 -0.11
N ASP A 174 -13.92 3.73 0.80
CA ASP A 174 -14.36 2.43 1.34
C ASP A 174 -15.71 2.55 2.05
N LYS A 175 -15.96 3.68 2.73
CA LYS A 175 -17.23 3.96 3.41
C LYS A 175 -18.34 4.38 2.45
N GLU A 176 -18.00 5.08 1.37
CA GLU A 176 -18.96 5.49 0.33
C GLU A 176 -19.42 4.30 -0.53
N ARG A 177 -18.59 3.26 -0.68
CA ARG A 177 -18.97 2.02 -1.38
C ARG A 177 -19.86 1.10 -0.55
N ASP A 178 -19.83 1.21 0.78
CA ASP A 178 -20.71 0.46 1.69
C ASP A 178 -22.11 1.11 1.74
N ARG A 179 -22.90 0.98 0.66
CA ARG A 179 -24.35 1.27 0.77
C ARG A 179 -24.94 0.34 1.82
N THR A 180 -25.70 0.88 2.77
CA THR A 180 -26.41 0.02 3.72
C THR A 180 -27.58 -0.68 3.03
N LYS A 181 -28.07 -1.78 3.62
CA LYS A 181 -29.34 -2.39 3.18
C LYS A 181 -30.46 -1.35 3.08
N ALA A 182 -30.53 -0.41 4.03
CA ALA A 182 -31.58 0.60 4.03
C ALA A 182 -31.45 1.54 2.82
N ASP A 183 -30.24 1.98 2.49
CA ASP A 183 -30.00 2.88 1.35
C ASP A 183 -30.36 2.22 0.01
N ILE A 184 -30.07 0.92 -0.14
CA ILE A 184 -30.42 0.15 -1.35
C ILE A 184 -31.94 0.04 -1.47
N LEU A 185 -32.64 -0.30 -0.39
CA LEU A 185 -34.10 -0.49 -0.41
C LEU A 185 -34.84 0.84 -0.61
N SER A 186 -34.39 1.93 0.02
CA SER A 186 -34.94 3.26 -0.23
C SER A 186 -34.70 3.72 -1.67
N GLY A 187 -33.49 3.49 -2.21
CA GLY A 187 -33.19 3.79 -3.61
C GLY A 187 -34.08 3.02 -4.59
N LEU A 188 -34.41 1.76 -4.29
CA LEU A 188 -35.38 0.99 -5.08
C LEU A 188 -36.80 1.56 -4.94
N ALA A 189 -37.24 1.87 -3.71
CA ALA A 189 -38.56 2.44 -3.45
C ALA A 189 -38.76 3.79 -4.16
N ASP A 190 -37.73 4.62 -4.21
CA ASP A 190 -37.71 5.93 -4.86
C ASP A 190 -37.51 5.86 -6.38
N GLY A 191 -37.33 4.64 -6.94
CA GLY A 191 -37.07 4.44 -8.38
C GLY A 191 -35.68 4.88 -8.85
N LEU A 192 -34.74 5.07 -7.93
CA LEU A 192 -33.32 5.38 -8.21
C LEU A 192 -32.51 4.13 -8.58
N LEU A 193 -33.04 2.93 -8.28
CA LEU A 193 -32.47 1.63 -8.63
C LEU A 193 -33.55 0.75 -9.27
N VAL A 194 -33.13 -0.16 -10.15
CA VAL A 194 -34.01 -1.24 -10.63
C VAL A 194 -33.82 -2.51 -9.80
N GLU A 195 -34.81 -3.42 -9.82
CA GLU A 195 -34.79 -4.66 -9.02
C GLU A 195 -33.52 -5.50 -9.23
N GLY A 196 -33.01 -5.57 -10.46
CA GLY A 196 -31.76 -6.29 -10.78
C GLY A 196 -30.55 -5.69 -10.06
N GLU A 197 -30.42 -4.36 -10.07
CA GLU A 197 -29.33 -3.65 -9.39
C GLU A 197 -29.42 -3.80 -7.86
N ALA A 198 -30.64 -3.71 -7.32
CA ALA A 198 -30.86 -3.94 -5.89
C ALA A 198 -30.55 -5.38 -5.47
N THR A 199 -30.86 -6.37 -6.32
CA THR A 199 -30.55 -7.79 -6.09
C THR A 199 -29.05 -8.02 -6.01
N GLU A 200 -28.29 -7.49 -6.96
CA GLU A 200 -26.83 -7.61 -7.00
C GLU A 200 -26.20 -6.91 -5.80
N ALA A 201 -26.64 -5.69 -5.47
CA ALA A 201 -26.12 -4.92 -4.35
C ALA A 201 -26.36 -5.60 -3.00
N LEU A 202 -27.57 -6.14 -2.76
CA LEU A 202 -27.87 -6.88 -1.53
C LEU A 202 -27.11 -8.21 -1.46
N SER A 203 -26.93 -8.90 -2.59
CA SER A 203 -26.14 -10.13 -2.63
C SER A 203 -24.66 -9.87 -2.33
N ALA A 204 -24.13 -8.73 -2.80
CA ALA A 204 -22.76 -8.29 -2.49
C ALA A 204 -22.56 -7.97 -1.00
N LEU A 205 -23.61 -7.52 -0.30
CA LEU A 205 -23.62 -7.35 1.16
C LEU A 205 -23.79 -8.68 1.93
N GLY A 206 -23.90 -9.81 1.25
CA GLY A 206 -24.01 -11.14 1.85
C GLY A 206 -25.45 -11.59 2.19
N TYR A 207 -26.49 -10.89 1.72
CA TYR A 207 -27.86 -11.39 1.85
C TYR A 207 -28.10 -12.59 0.92
N ASN A 208 -28.77 -13.62 1.43
CA ASN A 208 -29.14 -14.78 0.63
C ASN A 208 -30.34 -14.48 -0.28
N GLY A 209 -30.54 -15.29 -1.33
CA GLY A 209 -31.60 -15.04 -2.32
C GLY A 209 -33.03 -15.04 -1.77
N ILE A 210 -33.28 -15.72 -0.65
CA ILE A 210 -34.61 -15.72 0.00
C ILE A 210 -34.85 -14.37 0.67
N ASP A 211 -33.88 -13.86 1.42
CA ASP A 211 -33.96 -12.57 2.09
C ASP A 211 -34.04 -11.43 1.08
N VAL A 212 -33.28 -11.51 -0.02
CA VAL A 212 -33.34 -10.54 -1.12
C VAL A 212 -34.74 -10.53 -1.74
N ALA A 213 -35.28 -11.68 -2.12
CA ALA A 213 -36.63 -11.78 -2.70
C ALA A 213 -37.70 -11.23 -1.75
N TYR A 214 -37.59 -11.53 -0.46
CA TYR A 214 -38.47 -10.95 0.56
C TYR A 214 -38.39 -9.42 0.59
N TYR A 215 -37.19 -8.84 0.63
CA TYR A 215 -37.04 -7.38 0.66
C TYR A 215 -37.56 -6.68 -0.59
N LEU A 216 -37.31 -7.24 -1.78
CA LEU A 216 -37.84 -6.70 -3.03
C LEU A 216 -39.37 -6.74 -3.05
N SER A 217 -39.96 -7.89 -2.66
CA SER A 217 -41.41 -8.02 -2.59
C SER A 217 -42.06 -7.03 -1.62
N ARG A 218 -41.38 -6.73 -0.50
CA ARG A 218 -41.83 -5.75 0.48
C ARG A 218 -41.81 -4.33 -0.09
N VAL A 219 -40.74 -3.94 -0.79
CA VAL A 219 -40.64 -2.61 -1.42
C VAL A 219 -41.70 -2.47 -2.52
N ALA A 220 -41.92 -3.49 -3.34
CA ALA A 220 -42.96 -3.49 -4.37
C ALA A 220 -44.36 -3.35 -3.77
N PHE A 221 -44.63 -4.01 -2.64
CA PHE A 221 -45.88 -3.87 -1.90
C PHE A 221 -46.06 -2.44 -1.34
N GLU A 222 -44.99 -1.87 -0.79
CA GLU A 222 -44.99 -0.50 -0.25
C GLU A 222 -45.28 0.54 -1.35
N GLN A 223 -44.62 0.42 -2.51
CA GLN A 223 -44.90 1.26 -3.68
C GLN A 223 -46.35 1.15 -4.16
N ALA A 224 -46.88 -0.07 -4.27
CA ALA A 224 -48.27 -0.29 -4.67
C ALA A 224 -49.27 0.31 -3.66
N SER A 225 -48.97 0.21 -2.36
CA SER A 225 -49.78 0.80 -1.29
C SER A 225 -49.77 2.33 -1.34
N ASP A 226 -48.61 2.93 -1.61
CA ASP A 226 -48.45 4.38 -1.70
C ASP A 226 -49.12 4.97 -2.95
N GLU A 227 -49.03 4.27 -4.08
CA GLU A 227 -49.73 4.63 -5.33
C GLU A 227 -51.26 4.58 -5.13
N LEU A 228 -51.75 3.55 -4.44
CA LEU A 228 -53.16 3.43 -4.11
C LEU A 228 -53.63 4.57 -3.19
N THR A 229 -52.85 4.85 -2.13
CA THR A 229 -53.15 5.93 -1.19
C THR A 229 -53.18 7.29 -1.89
N THR A 230 -52.24 7.52 -2.80
CA THR A 230 -52.18 8.75 -3.61
C THR A 230 -53.39 8.86 -4.53
N SER A 231 -53.79 7.76 -5.18
CA SER A 231 -54.97 7.69 -6.04
C SER A 231 -56.26 7.96 -5.26
N LEU A 232 -56.43 7.35 -4.09
CA LEU A 232 -57.58 7.59 -3.21
C LEU A 232 -57.66 9.05 -2.75
N ARG A 233 -56.52 9.64 -2.36
CA ARG A 233 -56.45 11.06 -1.98
C ARG A 233 -56.83 11.98 -3.15
N TYR A 234 -56.36 11.69 -4.35
CA TYR A 234 -56.72 12.45 -5.55
C TYR A 234 -58.22 12.38 -5.84
N LEU A 235 -58.83 11.19 -5.77
CA LEU A 235 -60.26 10.99 -5.97
C LEU A 235 -61.07 11.73 -4.90
N HIS A 236 -60.69 11.62 -3.63
CA HIS A 236 -61.31 12.34 -2.52
C HIS A 236 -61.27 13.86 -2.74
N ASP A 237 -60.10 14.43 -3.06
CA ASP A 237 -59.95 15.85 -3.30
C ASP A 237 -60.76 16.33 -4.52
N SER A 238 -60.82 15.53 -5.58
CA SER A 238 -61.57 15.84 -6.81
C SER A 238 -63.07 15.89 -6.55
N TYR A 239 -63.57 15.03 -5.65
CA TYR A 239 -64.96 15.06 -5.20
C TYR A 239 -65.26 16.33 -4.38
N ILE A 240 -64.45 16.62 -3.36
CA ILE A 240 -64.66 17.77 -2.46
C ILE A 240 -64.58 19.10 -3.23
N LYS A 241 -63.69 19.21 -4.22
CA LYS A 241 -63.54 20.40 -5.07
C LYS A 241 -64.58 20.49 -6.18
N GLY A 242 -65.49 19.52 -6.30
CA GLY A 242 -66.55 19.49 -7.30
C GLY A 242 -66.05 19.25 -8.74
N VAL A 243 -64.82 18.75 -8.90
CA VAL A 243 -64.24 18.40 -10.21
C VAL A 243 -64.86 17.11 -10.74
N MET A 244 -65.17 16.16 -9.84
CA MET A 244 -65.81 14.88 -10.15
C MET A 244 -67.11 14.69 -9.37
N THR A 245 -68.11 14.11 -10.01
CA THR A 245 -69.38 13.71 -9.38
C THR A 245 -69.23 12.39 -8.63
N PHE A 246 -70.14 12.11 -7.69
CA PHE A 246 -70.15 10.84 -6.93
C PHE A 246 -70.17 9.61 -7.85
N ALA A 247 -70.96 9.65 -8.93
CA ALA A 247 -71.03 8.56 -9.90
C ALA A 247 -69.69 8.31 -10.60
N GLN A 248 -68.97 9.39 -10.96
CA GLN A 248 -67.64 9.29 -11.58
C GLN A 248 -66.60 8.74 -10.61
N ILE A 249 -66.63 9.17 -9.34
CA ILE A 249 -65.72 8.66 -8.31
C ILE A 249 -65.94 7.16 -8.04
N THR A 250 -67.19 6.72 -8.04
CA THR A 250 -67.53 5.31 -7.78
C THR A 250 -67.06 4.42 -8.93
N ASP A 251 -67.17 4.90 -10.18
CA ASP A 251 -66.62 4.23 -11.36
C ASP A 251 -65.09 4.15 -11.32
N GLU A 252 -64.40 5.23 -10.95
CA GLU A 252 -62.93 5.25 -10.84
C GLU A 252 -62.41 4.39 -9.66
N MET A 253 -63.09 4.41 -8.50
CA MET A 253 -62.72 3.51 -7.39
C MET A 253 -62.91 2.04 -7.74
N GLY A 254 -63.95 1.70 -8.53
CA GLY A 254 -64.17 0.34 -9.01
C GLY A 254 -63.04 -0.20 -9.89
N LYS A 255 -62.25 0.67 -10.51
CA LYS A 255 -61.09 0.29 -11.35
C LYS A 255 -59.83 0.00 -10.53
N LEU A 256 -59.76 0.42 -9.27
CA LEU A 256 -58.57 0.30 -8.42
C LEU A 256 -58.35 -1.10 -7.81
N ASN A 257 -59.17 -2.11 -8.14
CA ASN A 257 -59.05 -3.50 -7.67
C ASN A 257 -58.71 -3.60 -6.16
N LEU A 258 -59.41 -2.81 -5.35
CA LEU A 258 -59.19 -2.73 -3.90
C LEU A 258 -59.42 -4.11 -3.27
N PRO A 259 -58.52 -4.61 -2.40
CA PRO A 259 -58.75 -5.84 -1.67
C PRO A 259 -59.97 -5.72 -0.75
N ASP A 260 -60.78 -6.77 -0.67
CA ASP A 260 -62.06 -6.85 0.08
C ASP A 260 -61.97 -6.46 1.57
N THR A 261 -60.76 -6.35 2.13
CA THR A 261 -60.50 -6.00 3.53
C THR A 261 -60.60 -4.49 3.83
N MET A 262 -60.76 -3.61 2.84
CA MET A 262 -60.89 -2.16 3.05
C MET A 262 -62.33 -1.62 2.91
N THR A 263 -63.32 -2.50 2.72
CA THR A 263 -64.73 -2.13 2.47
C THR A 263 -65.67 -2.37 3.66
N SER A 264 -65.16 -2.44 4.90
CA SER A 264 -65.98 -2.57 6.13
C SER A 264 -65.76 -1.43 7.10
#